data_AF-A0A5Q0SL81-F1
#
_entry.id   AF-A0A5Q0SL81-F1
#
_cell.length_a   1.000
_cell.length_b   1.000
_cell.length_c   1.000
_cell.angle_alpha   90.00
_cell.angle_beta   90.00
_cell.angle_gamma   90.00
#
_symmetry.space_group_name_H-M   'P 1'
#
loop_
_entity.id
_entity.type
_entity.pdbx_description
1 polymer ?
#
loop_
_entity_poly.entity_id
_entity_poly.type
_entity_poly.pdbx_seq_one_letter_code
_entity_poly.pdbx_strand_id
1 'polypeptide(L)'
;MDSLKLLSKYNTLTKTLELAKEYANKLDLVFVIHAYFENDIISNVVKSLESKVKNIYEEYKFDRTLFVKNAAKKLGIREDDFAYYPYYAIPISQETEVKFIDNSTIPPKALITKGVVRFTFMVYRSFQELESHIASREDEDIVIEFENGKIKSHNRKRNIFTDANVVSKILSSNKEVLLNLALPGNYYLIPSLISMNVFPYENEVLITREGESLNFRILNGKASSDKVIMGETLHPRFKLELYYDYKSKRILREEIARGLAYKIPS
;
A
#
# COMPACT_ATOMS: atom_id res chain seq x y z
N MET A 1 -18.87 -7.00 4.02
CA MET A 1 -17.48 -6.58 4.26
C MET A 1 -17.48 -5.27 5.01
N ASP A 2 -16.69 -5.19 6.08
CA ASP A 2 -16.74 -4.09 7.05
C ASP A 2 -16.13 -2.81 6.47
N SER A 3 -15.09 -2.92 5.63
CA SER A 3 -14.48 -1.79 4.90
C SER A 3 -15.54 -0.99 4.16
N LEU A 4 -16.41 -1.67 3.40
CA LEU A 4 -17.42 -0.99 2.60
C LEU A 4 -18.41 -0.23 3.48
N LYS A 5 -18.93 -0.89 4.52
CA LYS A 5 -19.90 -0.31 5.46
C LYS A 5 -19.32 0.88 6.21
N LEU A 6 -18.04 0.82 6.57
CA LEU A 6 -17.34 1.87 7.29
C LEU A 6 -17.06 3.08 6.38
N LEU A 7 -16.49 2.84 5.20
CA LEU A 7 -16.05 3.90 4.31
C LEU A 7 -17.22 4.58 3.58
N SER A 8 -18.34 3.90 3.37
CA SER A 8 -19.53 4.49 2.73
C SER A 8 -20.19 5.61 3.54
N LYS A 9 -19.77 5.82 4.80
CA LYS A 9 -20.25 6.95 5.63
C LYS A 9 -19.67 8.30 5.18
N TYR A 10 -18.62 8.29 4.35
CA TYR A 10 -17.91 9.49 3.93
C TYR A 10 -18.23 9.81 2.48
N ASN A 11 -19.01 10.87 2.25
CA ASN A 11 -19.45 11.27 0.91
C ASN A 11 -18.29 11.52 -0.06
N THR A 12 -17.14 11.99 0.43
CA THR A 12 -15.91 12.23 -0.36
C THR A 12 -15.35 10.94 -0.98
N LEU A 13 -15.69 9.77 -0.43
CA LEU A 13 -15.21 8.47 -0.91
C LEU A 13 -16.15 7.78 -1.89
N THR A 14 -17.34 8.34 -2.16
CA THR A 14 -18.41 7.64 -2.90
C THR A 14 -17.93 7.11 -4.25
N LYS A 15 -17.38 7.98 -5.11
CA LYS A 15 -16.89 7.60 -6.46
C LYS A 15 -15.74 6.61 -6.40
N THR A 16 -14.80 6.82 -5.48
CA THR A 16 -13.64 5.94 -5.27
C THR A 16 -14.07 4.55 -4.80
N LEU A 17 -15.10 4.46 -3.94
CA LEU A 17 -15.66 3.19 -3.47
C LEU A 17 -16.47 2.48 -4.54
N GLU A 18 -17.23 3.21 -5.36
CA GLU A 18 -17.94 2.66 -6.52
C GLU A 18 -16.95 2.02 -7.50
N LEU A 19 -15.90 2.74 -7.87
CA LEU A 19 -14.86 2.22 -8.75
C LEU A 19 -14.14 1.01 -8.12
N ALA A 20 -13.85 1.05 -6.81
CA ALA A 20 -13.26 -0.09 -6.11
C ALA A 20 -14.19 -1.32 -6.13
N LYS A 21 -15.51 -1.15 -6.04
CA LYS A 21 -16.46 -2.27 -6.15
C LYS A 21 -16.48 -2.85 -7.56
N GLU A 22 -16.46 -1.99 -8.57
CA GLU A 22 -16.38 -2.42 -9.97
C GLU A 22 -15.13 -3.27 -10.20
N TYR A 23 -13.97 -2.84 -9.69
CA TYR A 23 -12.74 -3.61 -9.76
C TYR A 23 -12.77 -4.89 -8.94
N ALA A 24 -13.36 -4.87 -7.75
CA ALA A 24 -13.54 -6.08 -6.95
C ALA A 24 -14.37 -7.12 -7.71
N ASN A 25 -15.46 -6.71 -8.35
CA ASN A 25 -16.28 -7.61 -9.16
C ASN A 25 -15.56 -8.07 -10.43
N LYS A 26 -14.95 -7.14 -11.17
CA LYS A 26 -14.26 -7.41 -12.45
C LYS A 26 -13.10 -8.38 -12.28
N LEU A 27 -12.36 -8.28 -11.17
CA LEU A 27 -11.19 -9.09 -10.88
C LEU A 27 -11.49 -10.26 -9.93
N ASP A 28 -12.75 -10.43 -9.51
CA ASP A 28 -13.19 -11.45 -8.55
C ASP A 28 -12.35 -11.40 -7.25
N LEU A 29 -12.39 -10.26 -6.57
CA LEU A 29 -11.65 -9.96 -5.35
C LEU A 29 -12.60 -9.82 -4.17
N VAL A 30 -12.13 -10.17 -2.97
CA VAL A 30 -12.82 -9.81 -1.73
C VAL A 30 -12.68 -8.31 -1.52
N PHE A 31 -13.80 -7.61 -1.33
CA PHE A 31 -13.79 -6.17 -1.06
C PHE A 31 -13.22 -5.88 0.34
N VAL A 32 -11.90 -5.75 0.43
CA VAL A 32 -11.17 -5.38 1.64
C VAL A 32 -10.18 -4.28 1.28
N ILE A 33 -10.32 -3.13 1.94
CA ILE A 33 -9.39 -2.00 1.73
C ILE A 33 -8.23 -2.08 2.71
N HIS A 34 -8.48 -2.52 3.95
CA HIS A 34 -7.43 -2.63 4.97
C HIS A 34 -7.83 -3.60 6.08
N ALA A 35 -6.88 -4.38 6.60
CA ALA A 35 -7.15 -5.39 7.62
C ALA A 35 -7.77 -4.80 8.91
N TYR A 36 -7.35 -3.59 9.32
CA TYR A 36 -7.93 -2.93 10.50
C TYR A 36 -9.44 -2.68 10.39
N PHE A 37 -10.03 -2.70 9.20
CA PHE A 37 -11.47 -2.52 9.04
C PHE A 37 -12.25 -3.82 9.23
N GLU A 38 -11.64 -4.98 9.01
CA GLU A 38 -12.32 -6.27 8.94
C GLU A 38 -12.23 -7.08 10.24
N ASN A 39 -13.37 -7.29 10.91
CA ASN A 39 -13.40 -8.08 12.15
C ASN A 39 -12.92 -9.53 11.97
N ASP A 40 -13.34 -10.18 10.89
CA ASP A 40 -13.03 -11.59 10.66
C ASP A 40 -11.54 -11.80 10.42
N ILE A 41 -10.91 -10.95 9.61
CA ILE A 41 -9.45 -10.99 9.38
C ILE A 41 -8.70 -10.79 10.71
N ILE A 42 -9.08 -9.78 11.50
CA ILE A 42 -8.45 -9.53 12.80
C ILE A 42 -8.57 -10.74 13.72
N SER A 43 -9.78 -11.31 13.84
CA SER A 43 -10.04 -12.47 14.69
C SER A 43 -9.21 -13.69 14.28
N ASN A 44 -9.14 -13.98 12.97
CA ASN A 44 -8.39 -15.11 12.43
C ASN A 44 -6.89 -14.94 12.63
N VAL A 45 -6.36 -13.74 12.35
CA VAL A 45 -4.94 -13.43 12.58
C VAL A 45 -4.60 -13.58 14.07
N VAL A 46 -5.42 -13.03 14.97
CA VAL A 46 -5.19 -13.12 16.42
C VAL A 46 -5.17 -14.57 16.89
N LYS A 47 -6.18 -15.36 16.50
CA LYS A 47 -6.25 -16.79 16.84
C LYS A 47 -5.03 -17.57 16.32
N SER A 48 -4.60 -17.29 15.09
CA SER A 48 -3.46 -17.98 14.46
C SER A 48 -2.11 -17.70 15.13
N LEU A 49 -1.99 -16.53 15.80
CA LEU A 49 -0.77 -16.07 16.44
C LEU A 49 -0.76 -16.29 17.96
N GLU A 50 -1.92 -16.39 18.62
CA GLU A 50 -2.04 -16.46 20.09
C GLU A 50 -1.09 -17.51 20.70
N SER A 51 -1.11 -18.76 20.22
CA SER A 51 -0.24 -19.82 20.75
C SER A 51 1.25 -19.59 20.49
N LYS A 52 1.60 -18.76 19.50
CA LYS A 52 2.98 -18.52 19.07
C LYS A 52 3.62 -17.34 19.80
N VAL A 53 2.86 -16.27 20.02
CA VAL A 53 3.41 -14.97 20.46
C VAL A 53 2.84 -14.42 21.77
N LYS A 54 1.85 -15.08 22.40
CA LYS A 54 1.23 -14.60 23.67
C LYS A 54 2.25 -14.28 24.76
N ASN A 55 3.22 -15.16 25.01
CA ASN A 55 4.21 -14.93 26.07
C ASN A 55 5.09 -13.70 25.77
N ILE A 56 5.44 -13.48 24.51
CA ILE A 56 6.21 -12.29 24.09
C ILE A 56 5.35 -11.04 24.25
N TYR A 57 4.05 -11.13 23.95
CA TYR A 57 3.14 -10.02 24.19
C TYR A 57 3.10 -9.65 25.68
N GLU A 58 2.94 -10.62 26.59
CA GLU A 58 2.91 -10.31 28.02
C GLU A 58 4.20 -9.65 28.52
N GLU A 59 5.36 -10.05 27.98
CA GLU A 59 6.67 -9.46 28.29
C GLU A 59 6.81 -8.02 27.76
N TYR A 60 6.32 -7.75 26.55
CA TYR A 60 6.51 -6.47 25.85
C TYR A 60 5.22 -5.68 25.59
N LYS A 61 4.14 -5.90 26.34
CA LYS A 61 2.81 -5.30 26.10
C LYS A 61 2.75 -3.76 26.17
N PHE A 62 3.79 -3.14 26.69
CA PHE A 62 3.90 -1.68 26.80
C PHE A 62 4.71 -1.05 25.65
N ASP A 63 5.39 -1.86 24.83
CA ASP A 63 6.21 -1.40 23.71
C ASP A 63 5.96 -2.26 22.45
N ARG A 64 5.19 -1.68 21.52
CA ARG A 64 4.84 -2.29 20.24
C ARG A 64 6.09 -2.66 19.42
N THR A 65 7.10 -1.80 19.42
CA THR A 65 8.32 -1.99 18.63
C THR A 65 9.12 -3.17 19.16
N LEU A 66 9.31 -3.25 20.49
CA LEU A 66 9.99 -4.39 21.11
C LEU A 66 9.20 -5.69 20.94
N PHE A 67 7.87 -5.64 21.09
CA PHE A 67 7.03 -6.81 20.82
C PHE A 67 7.22 -7.33 19.39
N VAL A 68 7.03 -6.46 18.38
CA VAL A 68 7.12 -6.86 16.96
C VAL A 68 8.52 -7.39 16.64
N LYS A 69 9.58 -6.73 17.14
CA LYS A 69 10.97 -7.18 16.92
C LYS A 69 11.22 -8.57 17.49
N ASN A 70 10.84 -8.81 18.75
CA ASN A 70 11.06 -10.10 19.40
C ASN A 70 10.18 -11.22 18.84
N ALA A 71 8.92 -10.91 18.49
CA ALA A 71 8.02 -11.87 17.85
C ALA A 71 8.47 -12.22 16.44
N ALA A 72 8.92 -11.25 15.64
CA ALA A 72 9.48 -11.49 14.31
C ALA A 72 10.70 -12.41 14.38
N LYS A 73 11.62 -12.16 15.32
CA LYS A 73 12.79 -13.00 15.57
C LYS A 73 12.39 -14.43 15.93
N LYS A 74 11.43 -14.62 16.84
CA LYS A 74 10.94 -15.96 17.24
C LYS A 74 10.31 -16.72 16.07
N LEU A 75 9.59 -16.03 15.19
CA LEU A 75 8.92 -16.62 14.04
C LEU A 75 9.82 -16.77 12.80
N GLY A 76 11.09 -16.36 12.87
CA GLY A 76 12.00 -16.40 11.74
C GLY A 76 11.61 -15.47 10.59
N ILE A 77 10.85 -14.40 10.87
CA ILE A 77 10.46 -13.41 9.86
C ILE A 77 11.70 -12.59 9.53
N ARG A 78 12.13 -12.65 8.25
CA ARG A 78 13.28 -11.90 7.76
C ARG A 78 12.99 -10.40 7.73
N GLU A 79 14.02 -9.60 7.94
CA GLU A 79 13.94 -8.17 7.67
C GLU A 79 14.11 -7.94 6.18
N ASP A 80 13.23 -7.11 5.63
CA ASP A 80 13.32 -6.69 4.24
C ASP A 80 14.50 -5.75 4.05
N ASP A 81 15.26 -5.96 2.98
CA ASP A 81 16.41 -5.11 2.63
C ASP A 81 16.11 -4.21 1.42
N PHE A 82 15.08 -3.37 1.55
CA PHE A 82 14.70 -2.40 0.52
C PHE A 82 15.24 -1.00 0.80
N ALA A 83 15.47 -0.24 -0.27
CA ALA A 83 15.56 1.21 -0.17
C ALA A 83 14.14 1.78 -0.08
N TYR A 84 13.81 2.47 1.02
CA TYR A 84 12.45 2.96 1.25
C TYR A 84 12.30 4.43 0.85
N TYR A 85 11.39 4.68 -0.09
CA TYR A 85 10.93 6.03 -0.41
C TYR A 85 9.64 6.34 0.38
N PRO A 86 9.66 7.29 1.33
CA PRO A 86 8.59 7.48 2.32
C PRO A 86 7.39 8.26 1.80
N TYR A 87 7.48 8.87 0.62
CA TYR A 87 6.40 9.63 -0.01
C TYR A 87 5.69 8.76 -1.06
N TYR A 88 5.10 9.36 -2.10
CA TYR A 88 4.29 8.63 -3.08
C TYR A 88 4.99 8.50 -4.44
N ALA A 89 4.67 7.42 -5.14
CA ALA A 89 4.97 7.30 -6.55
C ALA A 89 3.69 7.06 -7.36
N ILE A 90 3.60 7.74 -8.50
CA ILE A 90 2.50 7.64 -9.45
C ILE A 90 3.05 7.04 -10.76
N PRO A 91 2.47 5.94 -11.29
CA PRO A 91 2.86 5.39 -12.58
C PRO A 91 2.46 6.33 -13.71
N ILE A 92 3.41 6.65 -14.59
CA ILE A 92 3.18 7.57 -15.71
C ILE A 92 3.39 6.94 -17.09
N SER A 93 4.06 5.77 -17.18
CA SER A 93 4.14 4.99 -18.43
C SER A 93 2.82 4.34 -18.79
N GLN A 94 2.68 3.95 -20.06
CA GLN A 94 1.52 3.21 -20.57
C GLN A 94 1.34 1.86 -19.86
N GLU A 95 2.44 1.18 -19.55
CA GLU A 95 2.44 -0.06 -18.77
C GLU A 95 3.38 0.08 -17.58
N THR A 96 2.93 -0.35 -16.41
CA THR A 96 3.73 -0.46 -15.20
C THR A 96 3.45 -1.79 -14.53
N GLU A 97 4.47 -2.61 -14.33
CA GLU A 97 4.40 -3.84 -13.57
C GLU A 97 4.81 -3.55 -12.12
N VAL A 98 3.98 -4.03 -11.19
CA VAL A 98 4.16 -3.79 -9.76
C VAL A 98 4.03 -5.09 -8.97
N LYS A 99 4.77 -5.13 -7.85
CA LYS A 99 4.67 -6.18 -6.84
C LYS A 99 4.34 -5.55 -5.50
N PHE A 100 3.19 -5.90 -4.92
CA PHE A 100 2.81 -5.45 -3.59
C PHE A 100 3.60 -6.23 -2.52
N ILE A 101 4.18 -5.51 -1.57
CA ILE A 101 5.02 -6.10 -0.52
C ILE A 101 4.38 -5.94 0.85
N ASP A 102 3.84 -4.76 1.14
CA ASP A 102 3.34 -4.41 2.46
C ASP A 102 1.99 -3.69 2.34
N ASN A 103 0.97 -4.30 2.94
CA ASN A 103 -0.41 -3.82 2.98
C ASN A 103 -0.82 -3.30 4.36
N SER A 104 0.15 -2.92 5.19
CA SER A 104 -0.08 -2.26 6.50
C SER A 104 -0.48 -0.78 6.42
N THR A 105 -0.42 -0.18 5.22
CA THR A 105 -0.69 1.24 5.00
C THR A 105 -1.64 1.48 3.82
N ILE A 106 -2.23 2.68 3.77
CA ILE A 106 -3.02 3.17 2.64
C ILE A 106 -2.39 4.47 2.10
N PRO A 107 -1.84 4.48 0.87
CA PRO A 107 -1.76 3.35 -0.05
C PRO A 107 -0.74 2.28 0.42
N PRO A 108 -0.79 1.06 -0.14
CA PRO A 108 0.16 0.00 0.20
C PRO A 108 1.53 0.30 -0.40
N LYS A 109 2.55 -0.39 0.12
CA LYS A 109 3.89 -0.32 -0.43
C LYS A 109 4.09 -1.37 -1.50
N ALA A 110 4.69 -0.96 -2.61
CA ALA A 110 4.97 -1.80 -3.76
C ALA A 110 6.40 -1.56 -4.28
N LEU A 111 6.91 -2.56 -4.99
CA LEU A 111 8.04 -2.43 -5.89
C LEU A 111 7.51 -2.19 -7.30
N ILE A 112 8.13 -1.28 -8.05
CA ILE A 112 7.90 -1.16 -9.49
C ILE A 112 8.90 -2.10 -10.16
N THR A 113 8.43 -3.24 -10.66
CA THR A 113 9.31 -4.21 -11.32
C THR A 113 9.71 -3.70 -12.70
N LYS A 114 8.82 -2.98 -13.39
CA LYS A 114 9.08 -2.37 -14.70
C LYS A 114 8.14 -1.19 -14.94
N GLY A 115 8.65 -0.13 -15.55
CA GLY A 115 7.84 1.02 -15.96
C GLY A 115 8.43 2.34 -15.51
N VAL A 116 7.71 3.43 -15.75
CA VAL A 116 8.14 4.79 -15.40
C VAL A 116 7.16 5.37 -14.38
N VAL A 117 7.70 5.87 -13.28
CA VAL A 117 6.92 6.54 -12.24
C VAL A 117 7.43 7.95 -12.00
N ARG A 118 6.58 8.77 -11.42
CA ARG A 118 6.93 10.07 -10.88
C ARG A 118 6.84 10.05 -9.37
N PHE A 119 7.86 10.57 -8.71
CA PHE A 119 7.85 10.81 -7.27
C PHE A 119 7.09 12.09 -6.94
N THR A 120 6.31 12.06 -5.87
CA THR A 120 5.49 13.18 -5.42
C THR A 120 5.28 13.14 -3.91
N PHE A 121 5.12 14.32 -3.32
CA PHE A 121 4.74 14.51 -1.92
C PHE A 121 3.24 14.36 -1.66
N MET A 122 2.39 14.67 -2.66
CA MET A 122 0.93 14.74 -2.50
C MET A 122 0.18 13.77 -3.41
N VAL A 123 -1.11 13.61 -3.11
CA VAL A 123 -2.07 12.86 -3.92
C VAL A 123 -2.84 13.85 -4.80
N TYR A 124 -3.12 13.47 -6.05
CA TYR A 124 -3.81 14.29 -7.03
C TYR A 124 -5.20 13.73 -7.36
N ARG A 125 -6.11 14.58 -7.82
CA ARG A 125 -7.46 14.25 -8.32
C ARG A 125 -7.42 13.58 -9.68
N SER A 126 -6.44 13.92 -10.51
CA SER A 126 -6.29 13.41 -11.87
C SER A 126 -4.83 13.45 -12.30
N PHE A 127 -4.50 12.75 -13.39
CA PHE A 127 -3.18 12.89 -13.99
C PHE A 127 -2.99 14.28 -14.61
N GLN A 128 -4.04 14.85 -15.18
CA GLN A 128 -4.01 16.22 -15.70
C GLN A 128 -3.68 17.26 -14.61
N GLU A 129 -4.23 17.12 -13.39
CA GLU A 129 -3.90 18.00 -12.26
C GLU A 129 -2.41 17.90 -11.91
N LEU A 130 -1.88 16.67 -11.78
CA LEU A 130 -0.45 16.42 -11.58
C LEU A 130 0.40 17.11 -12.66
N GLU A 131 0.11 16.88 -13.95
CA GLU A 131 0.89 17.50 -15.04
C GLU A 131 0.78 19.04 -15.03
N SER A 132 -0.38 19.59 -14.67
CA SER A 132 -0.59 21.04 -14.57
C SER A 132 0.28 21.66 -13.47
N HIS A 133 0.31 21.04 -12.28
CA HIS A 133 1.15 21.47 -11.16
C HIS A 133 2.65 21.41 -11.50
N ILE A 134 3.07 20.40 -12.26
CA ILE A 134 4.45 20.29 -12.71
C ILE A 134 4.77 21.39 -13.73
N ALA A 135 3.88 21.64 -14.68
CA ALA A 135 4.06 22.69 -15.68
C ALA A 135 4.09 24.09 -15.06
N SER A 136 3.26 24.35 -14.05
CA SER A 136 3.24 25.61 -13.27
C SER A 136 4.41 25.73 -12.28
N ARG A 137 5.24 24.68 -12.13
CA ARG A 137 6.36 24.58 -11.17
C ARG A 137 5.92 24.60 -9.71
N GLU A 138 4.70 24.18 -9.44
CA GLU A 138 4.11 24.04 -8.11
C GLU A 138 4.33 22.64 -7.50
N ASP A 139 5.03 21.75 -8.21
CA ASP A 139 5.38 20.41 -7.72
C ASP A 139 6.78 19.95 -8.18
N GLU A 140 7.19 18.81 -7.62
CA GLU A 140 8.37 18.05 -7.95
C GLU A 140 8.36 17.54 -9.39
N ASP A 141 9.54 17.46 -9.98
CA ASP A 141 9.72 16.91 -11.33
C ASP A 141 10.87 15.91 -11.28
N ILE A 142 10.53 14.76 -10.69
CA ILE A 142 11.43 13.62 -10.44
C ILE A 142 10.82 12.38 -11.08
N VAL A 143 11.33 12.00 -12.24
CA VAL A 143 10.87 10.83 -13.01
C VAL A 143 11.88 9.71 -12.91
N ILE A 144 11.41 8.50 -12.61
CA ILE A 144 12.25 7.32 -12.40
C ILE A 144 11.78 6.20 -13.33
N GLU A 145 12.71 5.62 -14.09
CA GLU A 145 12.48 4.41 -14.86
C GLU A 145 13.00 3.21 -14.07
N PHE A 146 12.17 2.18 -13.95
CA PHE A 146 12.47 0.93 -13.27
C PHE A 146 12.59 -0.24 -14.24
N GLU A 147 13.54 -1.13 -13.94
CA GLU A 147 13.71 -2.42 -14.59
C GLU A 147 14.20 -3.45 -13.57
N ASN A 148 13.52 -4.60 -13.49
CA ASN A 148 13.76 -5.65 -12.49
C ASN A 148 13.78 -5.11 -11.04
N GLY A 149 12.86 -4.20 -10.71
CA GLY A 149 12.73 -3.64 -9.35
C GLY A 149 13.76 -2.56 -8.99
N LYS A 150 14.72 -2.28 -9.88
CA LYS A 150 15.81 -1.34 -9.66
C LYS A 150 15.69 -0.12 -10.57
N ILE A 151 16.30 0.98 -10.15
CA ILE A 151 16.35 2.20 -10.96
C ILE A 151 17.27 1.97 -12.15
N LYS A 152 16.71 2.07 -13.35
CA LYS A 152 17.45 1.99 -14.61
C LYS A 152 17.92 3.38 -15.05
N SER A 153 17.04 4.37 -14.97
CA SER A 153 17.34 5.76 -15.30
C SER A 153 16.50 6.71 -14.46
N HIS A 154 16.90 7.97 -14.35
CA HIS A 154 16.12 9.00 -13.66
C HIS A 154 16.35 10.38 -14.26
N ASN A 155 15.37 11.25 -14.09
CA ASN A 155 15.44 12.66 -14.43
C ASN A 155 14.91 13.50 -13.27
N ARG A 156 15.81 14.26 -12.62
CA ARG A 156 15.48 15.13 -11.49
C ARG A 156 15.66 16.59 -11.90
N LYS A 157 14.58 17.25 -12.29
CA LYS A 157 14.59 18.68 -12.65
C LYS A 157 14.30 19.58 -11.46
N ARG A 158 13.37 19.19 -10.58
CA ARG A 158 12.98 19.94 -9.38
C ARG A 158 12.65 18.99 -8.23
N ASN A 159 13.07 19.36 -7.03
CA ASN A 159 12.70 18.71 -5.78
C ASN A 159 12.37 19.82 -4.76
N ILE A 160 11.11 19.92 -4.33
CA ILE A 160 10.61 21.07 -3.56
C ILE A 160 10.15 20.61 -2.16
N PHE A 161 9.36 19.54 -2.08
CA PHE A 161 8.65 19.16 -0.86
C PHE A 161 9.22 17.92 -0.17
N THR A 162 9.93 17.07 -0.91
CA THR A 162 10.54 15.85 -0.41
C THR A 162 11.99 16.06 -0.01
N ASP A 163 12.41 15.32 1.02
CA ASP A 163 13.78 15.42 1.51
C ASP A 163 14.79 15.03 0.42
N ALA A 164 15.62 16.00 0.01
CA ALA A 164 16.64 15.80 -1.01
C ALA A 164 17.66 14.73 -0.66
N ASN A 165 17.94 14.51 0.63
CA ASN A 165 18.82 13.43 1.08
C ASN A 165 18.17 12.06 0.88
N VAL A 166 16.88 11.95 1.17
CA VAL A 166 16.10 10.73 0.91
C VAL A 166 16.09 10.43 -0.58
N VAL A 167 15.74 11.42 -1.42
CA VAL A 167 15.75 11.26 -2.88
C VAL A 167 17.13 10.84 -3.37
N SER A 168 18.19 11.54 -2.97
CA SER A 168 19.55 11.23 -3.44
C SER A 168 20.02 9.84 -3.00
N LYS A 169 19.63 9.39 -1.80
CA LYS A 169 19.89 8.03 -1.30
C LYS A 169 19.15 6.98 -2.13
N ILE A 170 17.91 7.24 -2.52
CA ILE A 170 17.14 6.34 -3.39
C ILE A 170 17.78 6.26 -4.78
N LEU A 171 18.09 7.42 -5.39
CA LEU A 171 18.66 7.50 -6.74
C LEU A 171 20.05 6.83 -6.87
N SER A 172 20.80 6.74 -5.77
CA SER A 172 22.13 6.10 -5.70
C SER A 172 22.09 4.66 -5.18
N SER A 173 20.91 4.15 -4.82
CA SER A 173 20.77 2.81 -4.27
C SER A 173 20.83 1.73 -5.36
N ASN A 174 21.57 0.66 -5.10
CA ASN A 174 21.57 -0.56 -5.92
C ASN A 174 20.53 -1.60 -5.46
N LYS A 175 19.76 -1.28 -4.41
CA LYS A 175 18.68 -2.12 -3.87
C LYS A 175 17.37 -1.86 -4.61
N GLU A 176 16.46 -2.81 -4.55
CA GLU A 176 15.07 -2.59 -4.96
C GLU A 176 14.44 -1.48 -4.12
N VAL A 177 13.59 -0.67 -4.75
CA VAL A 177 12.99 0.51 -4.12
C VAL A 177 11.55 0.22 -3.74
N LEU A 178 11.27 0.25 -2.44
CA LEU A 178 9.93 0.13 -1.88
C LEU A 178 9.31 1.52 -1.73
N LEU A 179 8.12 1.71 -2.29
CA LEU A 179 7.45 3.01 -2.38
C LEU A 179 5.95 2.89 -2.11
N ASN A 180 5.32 3.99 -1.68
CA ASN A 180 3.87 4.05 -1.51
C ASN A 180 3.21 4.30 -2.89
N LEU A 181 2.50 3.31 -3.42
CA LEU A 181 1.88 3.40 -4.74
C LEU A 181 0.55 4.15 -4.65
N ALA A 182 0.58 5.47 -4.86
CA ALA A 182 -0.61 6.29 -4.88
C ALA A 182 -1.10 6.47 -6.31
N LEU A 183 -2.40 6.29 -6.54
CA LEU A 183 -3.01 6.56 -7.84
C LEU A 183 -3.93 7.78 -7.73
N PRO A 184 -4.01 8.62 -8.78
CA PRO A 184 -4.87 9.80 -8.73
C PRO A 184 -6.36 9.47 -8.62
N GLY A 185 -7.10 10.39 -7.99
CA GLY A 185 -8.56 10.45 -8.00
C GLY A 185 -9.24 9.18 -7.51
N ASN A 186 -10.23 8.73 -8.28
CA ASN A 186 -11.07 7.58 -7.93
C ASN A 186 -10.29 6.25 -7.89
N TYR A 187 -9.07 6.19 -8.43
CA TYR A 187 -8.24 4.98 -8.41
C TYR A 187 -7.49 4.78 -7.10
N TYR A 188 -7.51 5.76 -6.19
CA TYR A 188 -6.66 5.76 -5.00
C TYR A 188 -6.79 4.51 -4.11
N LEU A 189 -7.99 3.92 -4.00
CA LEU A 189 -8.22 2.72 -3.19
C LEU A 189 -7.95 1.40 -3.92
N ILE A 190 -7.75 1.42 -5.24
CA ILE A 190 -7.53 0.20 -6.04
C ILE A 190 -6.24 -0.53 -5.64
N PRO A 191 -5.09 0.15 -5.43
CA PRO A 191 -3.89 -0.50 -4.94
C PRO A 191 -4.12 -1.23 -3.61
N SER A 192 -4.82 -0.60 -2.67
CA SER A 192 -5.16 -1.21 -1.37
C SER A 192 -6.08 -2.43 -1.53
N LEU A 193 -7.09 -2.34 -2.38
CA LEU A 193 -7.97 -3.47 -2.69
C LEU A 193 -7.17 -4.65 -3.25
N ILE A 194 -6.30 -4.40 -4.23
CA ILE A 194 -5.51 -5.46 -4.87
C ILE A 194 -4.50 -6.04 -3.88
N SER A 195 -3.78 -5.21 -3.12
CA SER A 195 -2.74 -5.67 -2.18
C SER A 195 -3.29 -6.53 -1.04
N MET A 196 -4.57 -6.41 -0.71
CA MET A 196 -5.26 -7.28 0.26
C MET A 196 -5.63 -8.65 -0.33
N ASN A 197 -5.66 -8.78 -1.66
CA ASN A 197 -6.12 -9.98 -2.38
C ASN A 197 -4.98 -10.75 -3.08
N VAL A 198 -3.72 -10.38 -2.84
CA VAL A 198 -2.55 -11.04 -3.41
C VAL A 198 -1.53 -11.42 -2.34
N PHE A 199 -0.75 -12.47 -2.56
CA PHE A 199 0.32 -12.84 -1.63
C PHE A 199 1.50 -11.87 -1.73
N PRO A 200 1.99 -11.30 -0.62
CA PRO A 200 3.21 -10.51 -0.61
C PRO A 200 4.38 -11.26 -1.27
N TYR A 201 5.26 -10.54 -1.97
CA TYR A 201 6.46 -11.06 -2.66
C TYR A 201 6.23 -11.99 -3.88
N GLU A 202 5.12 -12.72 -3.91
CA GLU A 202 4.79 -13.70 -4.96
C GLU A 202 3.89 -13.12 -6.06
N ASN A 203 3.30 -11.95 -5.81
CA ASN A 203 2.38 -11.33 -6.75
C ASN A 203 3.07 -10.53 -7.85
N GLU A 204 2.32 -10.34 -8.93
CA GLU A 204 2.68 -9.48 -10.04
C GLU A 204 1.39 -8.88 -10.60
N VAL A 205 1.36 -7.56 -10.73
CA VAL A 205 0.18 -6.81 -11.17
C VAL A 205 0.60 -5.84 -12.26
N LEU A 206 -0.11 -5.88 -13.38
CA LEU A 206 0.04 -4.92 -14.47
C LEU A 206 -0.96 -3.77 -14.30
N ILE A 207 -0.45 -2.56 -14.38
CA ILE A 207 -1.22 -1.32 -14.47
C ILE A 207 -1.04 -0.78 -15.88
N THR A 208 -2.14 -0.66 -16.62
CA THR A 208 -2.15 -0.04 -17.95
C THR A 208 -2.81 1.33 -17.84
N ARG A 209 -2.17 2.36 -18.40
CA ARG A 209 -2.65 3.74 -18.43
C ARG A 209 -3.01 4.16 -19.85
N GLU A 210 -4.23 4.68 -20.00
CA GLU A 210 -4.73 5.31 -21.23
C GLU A 210 -5.31 6.69 -20.88
N GLY A 211 -4.48 7.73 -21.00
CA GLY A 211 -4.84 9.09 -20.59
C GLY A 211 -5.09 9.19 -19.08
N GLU A 212 -6.34 9.46 -18.71
CA GLU A 212 -6.83 9.51 -17.32
C GLU A 212 -7.30 8.15 -16.78
N SER A 213 -7.45 7.16 -17.66
CA SER A 213 -7.99 5.85 -17.28
C SER A 213 -6.87 4.90 -16.91
N LEU A 214 -7.11 4.10 -15.88
CA LEU A 214 -6.25 2.99 -15.47
C LEU A 214 -7.02 1.68 -15.57
N ASN A 215 -6.34 0.64 -16.02
CA ASN A 215 -6.79 -0.73 -15.95
C ASN A 215 -5.77 -1.60 -15.22
N PHE A 216 -6.26 -2.67 -14.58
CA PHE A 216 -5.45 -3.53 -13.72
C PHE A 216 -5.64 -4.98 -14.10
N ARG A 217 -4.55 -5.75 -14.06
CA ARG A 217 -4.58 -7.20 -14.22
C ARG A 217 -3.61 -7.83 -13.24
N ILE A 218 -4.10 -8.78 -12.43
CA ILE A 218 -3.23 -9.60 -11.56
C ILE A 218 -2.67 -10.72 -12.44
N LEU A 219 -1.36 -10.69 -12.70
CA LEU A 219 -0.66 -11.67 -13.52
C LEU A 219 -0.32 -12.92 -12.70
N ASN A 220 0.03 -12.75 -11.42
CA ASN A 220 0.38 -13.84 -10.52
C ASN A 220 0.01 -13.52 -9.06
N GLY A 221 -0.09 -14.55 -8.23
CA GLY A 221 -0.22 -14.43 -6.77
C GLY A 221 -1.59 -14.01 -6.24
N LYS A 222 -2.67 -14.10 -7.05
CA LYS A 222 -4.05 -13.90 -6.58
C LYS A 222 -4.41 -14.95 -5.52
N ALA A 223 -4.93 -14.50 -4.38
CA ALA A 223 -5.39 -15.37 -3.32
C ALA A 223 -6.89 -15.72 -3.48
N SER A 224 -7.28 -16.88 -2.95
CA SER A 224 -8.70 -17.22 -2.80
C SER A 224 -9.33 -16.40 -1.67
N SER A 225 -10.65 -16.24 -1.72
CA SER A 225 -11.41 -15.51 -0.69
C SER A 225 -11.15 -16.01 0.73
N ASP A 226 -11.11 -17.33 0.93
CA ASP A 226 -10.83 -17.93 2.24
C ASP A 226 -9.46 -17.52 2.78
N LYS A 227 -8.43 -17.49 1.93
CA LYS A 227 -7.08 -17.10 2.34
C LYS A 227 -6.98 -15.63 2.68
N VAL A 228 -7.72 -14.77 1.96
CA VAL A 228 -7.84 -13.34 2.30
C VAL A 228 -8.50 -13.17 3.67
N ILE A 229 -9.61 -13.87 3.94
CA ILE A 229 -10.34 -13.79 5.21
C ILE A 229 -9.53 -14.41 6.37
N MET A 230 -8.70 -15.42 6.11
CA MET A 230 -7.74 -15.94 7.09
C MET A 230 -6.56 -15.00 7.35
N GLY A 231 -6.44 -13.90 6.60
CA GLY A 231 -5.34 -12.94 6.70
C GLY A 231 -4.02 -13.49 6.17
N GLU A 232 -4.04 -14.47 5.26
CA GLU A 232 -2.83 -15.07 4.69
C GLU A 232 -2.07 -14.08 3.79
N THR A 233 -2.79 -13.17 3.13
CA THR A 233 -2.25 -12.11 2.25
C THR A 233 -1.64 -10.93 3.01
N LEU A 234 -1.73 -10.87 4.33
CA LEU A 234 -1.09 -9.80 5.10
C LEU A 234 0.42 -10.01 5.19
N HIS A 235 1.17 -8.92 5.10
CA HIS A 235 2.60 -8.94 5.38
C HIS A 235 2.87 -9.55 6.78
N PRO A 236 3.83 -10.48 6.96
CA PRO A 236 4.01 -11.19 8.22
C PRO A 236 4.24 -10.28 9.43
N ARG A 237 5.01 -9.18 9.27
CA ARG A 237 5.18 -8.20 10.36
C ARG A 237 3.89 -7.45 10.65
N PHE A 238 3.07 -7.17 9.65
CA PHE A 238 1.79 -6.52 9.85
C PHE A 238 0.81 -7.42 10.64
N LYS A 239 0.87 -8.75 10.49
CA LYS A 239 0.09 -9.67 11.34
C LYS A 239 0.46 -9.52 12.83
N LEU A 240 1.74 -9.34 13.14
CA LEU A 240 2.20 -9.11 14.51
C LEU A 240 1.70 -7.77 15.05
N GLU A 241 1.81 -6.72 14.25
CA GLU A 241 1.26 -5.41 14.55
C GLU A 241 -0.25 -5.46 14.85
N LEU A 242 -1.01 -6.11 13.97
CA LEU A 242 -2.44 -6.31 14.12
C LEU A 242 -2.79 -7.05 15.41
N TYR A 243 -2.03 -8.11 15.73
CA TYR A 243 -2.17 -8.84 16.99
C TYR A 243 -1.95 -7.91 18.20
N TYR A 244 -0.86 -7.15 18.21
CA TYR A 244 -0.54 -6.24 19.32
C TYR A 244 -1.63 -5.19 19.52
N ASP A 245 -2.04 -4.54 18.42
CA ASP A 245 -2.99 -3.44 18.46
C ASP A 245 -4.38 -3.94 18.88
N TYR A 246 -4.76 -5.16 18.47
CA TYR A 246 -5.98 -5.81 18.95
C TYR A 246 -5.94 -6.09 20.45
N LYS A 247 -4.87 -6.76 20.95
CA LYS A 247 -4.75 -7.11 22.39
C LYS A 247 -4.64 -5.88 23.27
N SER A 248 -4.06 -4.80 22.76
CA SER A 248 -3.95 -3.51 23.44
C SER A 248 -5.21 -2.63 23.31
N LYS A 249 -6.24 -3.07 22.57
CA LYS A 249 -7.46 -2.31 22.26
C LYS A 249 -7.17 -0.95 21.59
N ARG A 250 -6.16 -0.89 20.72
CA ARG A 250 -5.67 0.32 20.05
C ARG A 250 -6.12 0.48 18.60
N ILE A 251 -7.02 -0.38 18.12
CA ILE A 251 -7.53 -0.29 16.75
C ILE A 251 -8.63 0.79 16.67
N LEU A 252 -8.27 1.97 16.17
CA LEU A 252 -9.16 3.14 16.04
C LEU A 252 -9.76 3.24 14.63
N ARG A 253 -10.65 2.31 14.26
CA ARG A 253 -11.14 2.14 12.87
C ARG A 253 -11.77 3.39 12.27
N GLU A 254 -12.63 4.05 13.03
CA GLU A 254 -13.34 5.27 12.59
C GLU A 254 -12.35 6.44 12.36
N GLU A 255 -11.28 6.52 13.16
CA GLU A 255 -10.26 7.56 12.98
C GLU A 255 -9.41 7.31 11.73
N ILE A 256 -9.04 6.04 11.48
CA ILE A 256 -8.32 5.63 10.27
C ILE A 256 -9.18 5.92 9.03
N ALA A 257 -10.47 5.56 9.06
CA ALA A 257 -11.42 5.81 7.97
C ALA A 257 -11.61 7.32 7.72
N ARG A 258 -11.76 8.11 8.78
CA ARG A 258 -11.84 9.57 8.71
C ARG A 258 -10.57 10.18 8.12
N GLY A 259 -9.39 9.74 8.58
CA GLY A 259 -8.10 10.21 8.06
C GLY A 259 -7.94 9.90 6.56
N LEU A 260 -8.37 8.71 6.14
CA LEU A 260 -8.41 8.33 4.73
C LEU A 260 -9.35 9.24 3.91
N ALA A 261 -10.55 9.54 4.43
CA ALA A 261 -11.51 10.42 3.78
C ALA A 261 -11.01 11.85 3.58
N TYR A 262 -10.12 12.34 4.45
CA TYR A 262 -9.47 13.66 4.31
C TYR A 262 -8.26 13.65 3.37
N LYS A 263 -7.61 12.50 3.18
CA LYS A 263 -6.41 12.37 2.37
C LYS A 263 -6.69 12.32 0.88
N ILE A 264 -7.85 11.76 0.50
CA ILE A 264 -8.25 11.62 -0.90
C ILE A 264 -8.86 12.94 -1.37
N PRO A 265 -8.22 13.64 -2.32
CA PRO A 265 -8.76 14.91 -2.79
C PRO A 265 -10.08 14.66 -3.53
N SER A 266 -11.14 15.30 -3.05
CA SER A 266 -12.50 15.26 -3.59
C SER A 266 -12.70 16.18 -4.78
#